data_AF-A0A943FH43-F1
#
_entry.id   AF-A0A943FH43-F1
#
_cell.length_a   1.000
_cell.length_b   1.000
_cell.length_c   1.000
_cell.angle_alpha   90.00
_cell.angle_beta   90.00
_cell.angle_gamma   90.00
#
_symmetry.space_group_name_H-M   'P 1'
#
loop_
_entity.id
_entity.type
_entity.pdbx_description
1 polymer ?
#
loop_
_entity_poly.entity_id
_entity_poly.type
_entity_poly.pdbx_seq_one_letter_code
_entity_poly.pdbx_strand_id
1 'polypeptide(L)'
;AEKRIAELDRIFKRIYEDDISGTISHERFLKLSTDYEAEQRELTEQVKTWREVVEIFEQDRSDFDSFAAIVRKYVGIRELTPTIVNEFVKKIIVHAPDKSSGHRRQKIELVWNFIGEVNLPGDDQTVERQRKGRTA
;
A
#
# COMPACT_ATOMS: atom_id res chain seq x y z
N ALA A 1 -0.59 -22.23 -7.96
CA ALA A 1 -1.98 -21.84 -8.29
C ALA A 1 -2.18 -21.67 -9.80
N GLU A 2 -1.49 -20.74 -10.49
CA GLU A 2 -1.70 -20.51 -11.94
C GLU A 2 -1.53 -21.76 -12.82
N LYS A 3 -0.49 -22.57 -12.59
CA LYS A 3 -0.30 -23.85 -13.30
C LYS A 3 -1.45 -24.84 -13.08
N ARG A 4 -2.05 -24.82 -11.88
CA ARG A 4 -3.18 -25.69 -11.51
C ARG A 4 -4.47 -25.20 -12.15
N ILE A 5 -4.70 -23.89 -12.19
CA ILE A 5 -5.84 -23.28 -12.93
C ILE A 5 -5.78 -23.72 -14.41
N ALA A 6 -4.63 -23.59 -15.06
CA ALA A 6 -4.47 -24.02 -16.46
C ALA A 6 -4.61 -25.54 -16.65
N GLU A 7 -4.30 -26.34 -15.64
CA GLU A 7 -4.54 -27.78 -15.65
C GLU A 7 -6.04 -28.09 -15.53
N LEU A 8 -6.75 -27.43 -14.61
CA LEU A 8 -8.20 -27.53 -14.44
C LEU A 8 -8.94 -27.16 -15.73
N ASP A 9 -8.52 -26.10 -16.43
CA ASP A 9 -9.10 -25.72 -17.73
C ASP A 9 -8.98 -26.85 -18.78
N ARG A 10 -7.86 -27.59 -18.78
CA ARG A 10 -7.65 -28.71 -19.71
C ARG A 10 -8.48 -29.91 -19.31
N ILE A 11 -8.54 -30.21 -18.02
CA ILE A 11 -9.37 -31.28 -17.47
C ILE A 11 -10.84 -31.03 -17.80
N PHE A 12 -11.33 -29.81 -17.57
CA PHE A 12 -12.71 -29.43 -17.82
C PHE A 12 -13.12 -29.60 -19.29
N LYS A 13 -12.26 -29.15 -20.22
CA LYS A 13 -12.48 -29.35 -21.67
C LYS A 13 -12.61 -30.83 -22.02
N ARG A 14 -11.73 -31.67 -21.47
CA ARG A 14 -11.76 -33.11 -21.74
C ARG A 14 -13.02 -33.79 -21.17
N ILE A 15 -13.44 -33.45 -19.96
CA ILE A 15 -14.63 -34.07 -19.36
C ILE A 15 -15.91 -33.61 -20.10
N TYR A 16 -15.91 -32.38 -20.65
CA TYR A 16 -16.99 -31.92 -21.53
C TYR A 16 -17.07 -32.72 -22.84
N GLU A 17 -15.94 -33.03 -23.47
CA GLU A 17 -15.88 -33.93 -24.64
C GLU A 17 -16.35 -35.35 -24.29
N ASP A 18 -15.99 -35.84 -23.10
CA ASP A 18 -16.43 -37.15 -22.60
C ASP A 18 -17.95 -37.19 -22.33
N ASP A 19 -18.57 -36.08 -21.90
CA ASP A 19 -20.03 -35.96 -21.68
C ASP A 19 -20.79 -36.02 -23.01
N ILE A 20 -20.35 -35.24 -24.01
CA ILE A 20 -20.98 -35.22 -25.34
C ILE A 20 -20.83 -36.56 -26.05
N SER A 21 -19.71 -37.25 -25.88
CA SER A 21 -19.48 -38.57 -26.46
C SER A 21 -20.23 -39.70 -25.75
N GLY A 22 -20.86 -39.42 -24.60
CA GLY A 22 -21.56 -40.41 -23.77
C GLY A 22 -20.63 -41.36 -23.00
N THR A 23 -19.33 -41.04 -22.94
CA THR A 23 -18.32 -41.80 -22.19
C THR A 23 -18.54 -41.66 -20.68
N ILE A 24 -19.06 -40.52 -20.24
CA ILE A 24 -19.51 -40.24 -18.87
C ILE A 24 -21.01 -39.91 -18.87
N SER A 25 -21.70 -40.18 -17.77
CA SER A 25 -23.07 -39.71 -17.62
C SER A 25 -23.11 -38.22 -17.30
N HIS A 26 -24.13 -37.54 -17.82
CA HIS A 26 -24.34 -36.11 -17.58
C HIS A 26 -24.41 -35.75 -16.09
N GLU A 27 -25.01 -36.60 -15.25
CA GLU A 27 -25.04 -36.40 -13.80
C GLU A 27 -23.63 -36.39 -13.18
N ARG A 28 -22.72 -37.24 -13.67
CA ARG A 28 -21.33 -37.27 -13.20
C ARG A 28 -20.53 -36.08 -13.71
N PHE A 29 -20.78 -35.64 -14.95
CA PHE A 29 -20.21 -34.41 -15.49
C PHE A 29 -20.56 -33.22 -14.58
N LEU A 30 -21.85 -33.03 -14.27
CA LEU A 30 -22.31 -31.92 -13.41
C LEU A 30 -21.67 -31.93 -12.02
N LYS A 31 -21.51 -33.11 -11.41
CA LYS A 31 -20.86 -33.24 -10.10
C LYS A 31 -19.39 -32.82 -10.17
N LEU A 32 -18.63 -33.36 -11.13
CA LEU A 32 -17.22 -33.04 -11.32
C LEU A 32 -17.00 -31.58 -11.74
N SER A 33 -17.86 -31.05 -12.59
CA SER A 33 -17.76 -29.66 -13.06
C SER A 33 -17.92 -28.69 -11.90
N THR A 34 -18.87 -28.95 -11.00
CA THR A 34 -19.10 -28.12 -9.82
C THR A 34 -17.87 -28.06 -8.92
N ASP A 35 -17.24 -29.21 -8.66
CA ASP A 35 -16.06 -29.29 -7.79
C ASP A 35 -14.85 -28.57 -8.42
N TYR A 36 -14.61 -28.76 -9.72
CA TYR A 36 -13.51 -28.11 -10.41
C TYR A 36 -13.71 -26.60 -10.59
N GLU A 37 -14.94 -26.15 -10.86
CA GLU A 37 -15.26 -24.72 -10.92
C GLU A 37 -15.05 -24.05 -9.56
N ALA A 38 -15.41 -24.74 -8.46
CA ALA A 38 -15.16 -24.26 -7.11
C ALA A 38 -13.65 -24.13 -6.82
N GLU A 39 -12.86 -25.17 -7.12
CA GLU A 39 -11.39 -25.14 -6.96
C GLU A 39 -10.76 -24.02 -7.81
N GLN A 40 -11.19 -23.89 -9.06
CA GLN A 40 -10.68 -22.87 -9.97
C GLN A 40 -10.99 -21.46 -9.50
N ARG A 41 -12.21 -21.23 -8.99
CA ARG A 41 -12.61 -19.94 -8.41
C ARG A 41 -11.76 -19.58 -7.20
N GLU A 42 -11.58 -20.52 -6.27
CA GLU A 42 -10.78 -20.31 -5.07
C GLU A 42 -9.32 -19.99 -5.43
N LEU A 43 -8.71 -20.77 -6.33
CA LEU A 43 -7.34 -20.54 -6.77
C LEU A 43 -7.17 -19.21 -7.49
N THR A 44 -8.17 -18.79 -8.29
CA THR A 44 -8.13 -17.52 -9.02
C THR A 44 -8.21 -16.34 -8.06
N GLU A 45 -9.08 -16.43 -7.05
CA GLU A 45 -9.20 -15.42 -6.00
C GLU A 45 -7.91 -15.32 -5.18
N GLN A 46 -7.34 -16.45 -4.76
CA GLN A 46 -6.04 -16.47 -4.09
C GLN A 46 -4.96 -15.81 -4.95
N VAL A 47 -4.79 -16.21 -6.21
CA VAL A 47 -3.77 -15.62 -7.10
C VAL A 47 -3.94 -14.12 -7.23
N LYS A 48 -5.18 -13.65 -7.36
CA LYS A 48 -5.48 -12.22 -7.42
C LYS A 48 -5.02 -11.51 -6.14
N THR A 49 -5.40 -12.01 -4.97
CA THR A 49 -4.99 -11.43 -3.68
C THR A 49 -3.47 -11.43 -3.52
N TRP A 50 -2.78 -12.53 -3.85
CA TRP A 50 -1.33 -12.61 -3.77
C TRP A 50 -0.64 -11.61 -4.71
N ARG A 51 -1.17 -11.44 -5.93
CA ARG A 51 -0.65 -10.45 -6.90
C ARG A 51 -0.83 -9.02 -6.39
N GLU A 52 -1.99 -8.68 -5.85
CA GLU A 52 -2.24 -7.36 -5.26
C GLU A 52 -1.28 -7.09 -4.09
N VAL A 53 -1.05 -8.07 -3.21
CA VAL A 53 -0.09 -7.94 -2.10
C VAL A 53 1.34 -7.75 -2.61
N VAL A 54 1.76 -8.50 -3.63
CA VAL A 54 3.09 -8.35 -4.23
C VAL A 54 3.25 -6.98 -4.88
N GLU A 55 2.25 -6.50 -5.62
CA GLU A 55 2.27 -5.19 -6.27
C GLU A 55 2.40 -4.06 -5.23
N ILE A 56 1.62 -4.11 -4.15
CA ILE A 56 1.72 -3.16 -3.04
C ILE A 56 3.13 -3.20 -2.42
N PHE A 57 3.65 -4.39 -2.15
CA PHE A 57 4.99 -4.54 -1.56
C PHE A 57 6.11 -4.03 -2.48
N GLU A 58 6.03 -4.30 -3.78
CA GLU A 58 6.99 -3.79 -4.77
C GLU A 58 6.92 -2.28 -4.89
N GLN A 59 5.72 -1.70 -4.87
CA GLN A 59 5.52 -0.25 -4.85
C GLN A 59 6.12 0.38 -3.58
N ASP A 60 5.79 -0.15 -2.39
CA ASP A 60 6.31 0.32 -1.11
C ASP A 60 7.84 0.25 -1.06
N ARG A 61 8.42 -0.82 -1.61
CA ARG A 61 9.88 -0.97 -1.70
C ARG A 61 10.51 0.07 -2.62
N SER A 62 9.93 0.30 -3.81
CA SER A 62 10.39 1.31 -4.75
C SER A 62 10.33 2.73 -4.17
N ASP A 63 9.25 3.03 -3.45
CA ASP A 63 9.07 4.31 -2.77
C ASP A 63 10.10 4.49 -1.65
N PHE A 64 10.36 3.44 -0.86
CA PHE A 64 11.42 3.45 0.15
C PHE A 64 12.83 3.64 -0.44
N ASP A 65 13.16 2.93 -1.54
CA ASP A 65 14.46 3.07 -2.21
C ASP A 65 14.68 4.50 -2.73
N SER A 66 13.62 5.11 -3.26
CA SER A 66 13.59 6.51 -3.71
C SER A 66 13.81 7.47 -2.52
N PHE A 67 13.10 7.26 -1.42
CA PHE A 67 13.30 8.04 -0.19
C PHE A 67 14.74 7.95 0.31
N ALA A 68 15.27 6.72 0.42
CA ALA A 68 16.62 6.49 0.92
C ALA A 68 17.68 7.14 0.04
N ALA A 69 17.46 7.20 -1.29
CA ALA A 69 18.35 7.91 -2.20
C ALA A 69 18.38 9.42 -1.93
N ILE A 70 17.22 10.04 -1.69
CA ILE A 70 17.12 11.46 -1.37
C ILE A 70 17.73 11.74 0.00
N VAL A 71 17.46 10.90 1.02
CA VAL A 71 18.09 11.02 2.34
C VAL A 71 19.61 11.00 2.20
N ARG A 72 20.17 10.02 1.49
CA ARG A 72 21.63 9.92 1.26
C ARG A 72 22.23 11.16 0.60
N LYS A 73 21.50 11.80 -0.33
CA LYS A 73 21.95 13.03 -1.02
C LYS A 73 22.11 14.22 -0.06
N TYR A 74 21.33 14.26 1.02
CA TYR A 74 21.30 15.37 1.96
C TYR A 74 21.77 14.99 3.39
N VAL A 75 22.47 13.87 3.56
CA VAL A 75 23.19 13.59 4.81
C VAL A 75 24.29 14.65 4.99
N GLY A 76 24.18 15.47 6.02
CA GLY A 76 25.18 16.51 6.35
C GLY A 76 24.90 17.91 5.79
N ILE A 77 23.67 18.21 5.35
CA ILE A 77 23.30 19.60 5.02
C ILE A 77 23.44 20.50 6.24
N ARG A 78 23.94 21.71 6.04
CA ARG A 78 24.05 22.73 7.09
C ARG A 78 22.79 23.58 7.19
N GLU A 79 22.04 23.71 6.10
CA GLU A 79 20.85 24.54 6.01
C GLU A 79 19.74 23.79 5.28
N LEU A 80 18.54 23.83 5.86
CA LEU A 80 17.33 23.29 5.26
C LEU A 80 16.76 24.34 4.29
N THR A 81 16.89 24.10 2.98
CA THR A 81 16.30 24.98 1.97
C THR A 81 14.87 24.55 1.61
N PRO A 82 14.01 25.48 1.15
CA PRO A 82 12.65 25.13 0.71
C PRO A 82 12.63 24.04 -0.36
N THR A 83 13.63 24.01 -1.25
CA THR A 83 13.79 23.00 -2.28
C THR A 83 13.98 21.60 -1.67
N ILE A 84 14.82 21.49 -0.65
CA ILE A 84 15.05 20.23 0.08
C ILE A 84 13.77 19.78 0.79
N VAL A 85 13.06 20.71 1.46
CA VAL A 85 11.79 20.38 2.15
C VAL A 85 10.74 19.87 1.16
N ASN A 86 10.59 20.51 0.00
CA ASN A 86 9.62 20.10 -1.02
C ASN A 86 9.94 18.72 -1.62
N GLU A 87 11.22 18.31 -1.65
CA GLU A 87 11.59 16.95 -2.07
C GLU A 87 11.12 15.91 -1.04
N PHE A 88 11.14 16.20 0.27
CA PHE A 88 10.75 15.24 1.30
C PHE A 88 9.25 15.28 1.68
N VAL A 89 8.66 16.47 1.72
CA VAL A 89 7.34 16.72 2.31
C VAL A 89 6.30 16.93 1.21
N LYS A 90 5.27 16.07 1.20
CA LYS A 90 4.12 16.15 0.30
C LYS A 90 3.15 17.25 0.69
N LYS A 91 2.83 17.35 1.97
CA LYS A 91 1.99 18.42 2.52
C LYS A 91 2.29 18.66 3.99
N ILE A 92 2.05 19.89 4.42
CA ILE A 92 2.13 20.33 5.81
C ILE A 92 0.72 20.75 6.21
N ILE A 93 0.12 20.04 7.16
CA ILE A 93 -1.19 20.39 7.73
C ILE A 93 -0.95 21.17 9.01
N VAL A 94 -1.47 22.38 9.06
CA VAL A 94 -1.32 23.27 10.22
C VAL A 94 -2.68 23.42 10.88
N HIS A 95 -2.80 22.90 12.10
CA HIS A 95 -4.06 22.96 12.86
C HIS A 95 -4.29 24.33 13.48
N ALA A 96 -5.51 24.55 13.94
CA ALA A 96 -5.88 25.75 14.68
C ALA A 96 -5.01 25.91 15.94
N PRO A 97 -4.62 27.14 16.31
CA PRO A 97 -3.81 27.37 17.48
C PRO A 97 -4.61 27.11 18.77
N ASP A 98 -4.07 26.27 19.66
CA ASP A 98 -4.60 26.05 20.99
C ASP A 98 -3.94 27.02 21.99
N LYS A 99 -4.76 27.62 22.87
CA LYS A 99 -4.32 28.55 23.93
C LYS A 99 -4.85 28.15 25.32
N SER A 100 -5.44 26.98 25.45
CA SER A 100 -6.04 26.47 26.69
C SER A 100 -5.05 26.42 27.86
N SER A 101 -3.75 26.26 27.59
CA SER A 101 -2.67 26.18 28.59
C SER A 101 -2.04 27.53 28.99
N GLY A 102 -2.56 28.66 28.49
CA GLY A 102 -1.93 29.99 28.68
C GLY A 102 -0.79 30.30 27.72
N HIS A 103 -0.26 29.28 27.02
CA HIS A 103 0.68 29.42 25.91
C HIS A 103 0.03 29.03 24.59
N ARG A 104 0.40 29.71 23.49
CA ARG A 104 -0.10 29.36 22.15
C ARG A 104 0.68 28.15 21.63
N ARG A 105 0.00 27.02 21.49
CA ARG A 105 0.49 25.81 20.83
C ARG A 105 -0.17 25.65 19.46
N GLN A 106 0.56 25.10 18.50
CA GLN A 106 0.03 24.84 17.17
C GLN A 106 0.52 23.48 16.71
N LYS A 107 -0.43 22.56 16.48
CA LYS A 107 -0.12 21.22 15.97
C LYS A 107 0.19 21.31 14.48
N ILE A 108 1.28 20.69 14.07
CA ILE A 108 1.71 20.58 12.68
C ILE A 108 1.82 19.10 12.36
N GLU A 109 1.20 18.66 11.28
CA GLU A 109 1.32 17.30 10.75
C GLU A 109 2.06 17.36 9.41
N LEU A 110 3.12 16.55 9.28
CA LEU A 110 3.92 16.44 8.07
C LEU A 110 3.55 15.16 7.35
N VAL A 111 3.17 15.26 6.08
CA VAL A 111 2.96 14.09 5.22
C VAL A 111 4.12 14.01 4.25
N TRP A 112 4.81 12.88 4.26
CA TRP A 112 6.02 12.65 3.47
C TRP A 112 5.68 12.13 2.06
N ASN A 113 6.54 12.41 1.08
CA ASN A 113 6.30 12.03 -0.33
C ASN A 113 6.33 10.51 -0.58
N PHE A 114 7.10 9.74 0.20
CA PHE A 114 7.56 8.40 -0.20
C PHE A 114 7.30 7.25 0.80
N ILE A 115 6.65 7.51 1.94
CA ILE A 115 6.37 6.45 2.94
C ILE A 115 4.92 6.55 3.46
N GLY A 116 4.08 7.38 2.83
CA GLY A 116 2.77 7.70 3.39
C GLY A 116 2.88 8.33 4.78
N GLU A 117 2.01 7.92 5.71
CA GLU A 117 1.96 8.43 7.08
C GLU A 117 2.97 7.67 7.96
N VAL A 118 4.16 8.24 8.15
CA VAL A 118 5.14 7.73 9.10
C VAL A 118 4.74 8.20 10.49
N ASN A 119 4.34 7.27 11.36
CA ASN A 119 4.25 7.53 12.80
C ASN A 119 5.66 7.38 13.37
N LEU A 120 6.37 8.50 13.54
CA LEU A 120 7.68 8.49 14.16
C LEU A 120 7.49 8.33 15.68
N PRO A 121 8.22 7.43 16.36
CA PRO A 121 8.16 7.36 17.81
C PRO A 121 8.65 8.69 18.40
N GLY A 122 7.73 9.46 18.98
CA GLY A 122 8.00 10.80 19.53
C GLY A 122 7.31 11.98 18.81
N ASP A 123 6.30 11.73 17.97
CA ASP A 123 5.52 12.72 17.18
C ASP A 123 4.81 13.86 17.98
N ASP A 124 5.08 14.01 19.28
CA ASP A 124 4.61 15.13 20.07
C ASP A 124 5.55 16.35 19.98
N GLN A 125 6.10 16.62 18.78
CA GLN A 125 6.92 17.80 18.53
C GLN A 125 6.04 19.06 18.49
N THR A 126 5.72 19.58 19.67
CA THR A 126 5.09 20.89 19.86
C THR A 126 6.13 21.99 19.64
N VAL A 127 6.03 22.67 18.49
CA VAL A 127 6.88 23.84 18.21
C VAL A 127 6.30 25.07 18.93
N GLU A 128 6.81 25.38 20.12
CA GLU A 128 6.47 26.61 20.84
C GLU A 128 7.21 27.83 20.24
N ARG A 129 6.49 28.69 19.52
CA ARG A 129 7.06 29.98 19.05
C ARG A 129 7.08 30.99 20.20
N GLN A 130 8.24 31.29 20.76
CA GLN A 130 8.43 32.48 21.59
C GLN A 130 8.37 33.75 20.72
N ARG A 131 7.37 34.61 20.95
CA ARG A 131 7.37 35.97 20.40
C ARG A 131 8.49 36.75 21.09
N LYS A 132 9.55 37.13 20.36
CA LYS A 132 10.43 38.22 20.78
C LYS A 132 9.56 39.49 20.84
N GLY A 133 9.37 40.02 22.05
CA GLY A 133 8.62 41.25 22.26
C GLY A 133 9.19 42.36 21.38
N ARG A 134 8.31 43.00 20.61
CA ARG A 134 8.64 44.27 19.96
C ARG A 134 8.74 45.30 21.07
N THR A 135 9.95 45.67 21.46
CA THR A 135 10.20 46.73 22.43
C THR A 135 9.76 48.06 21.82
N ALA A 136 8.89 48.76 22.58
CA ALA A 136 8.43 50.15 22.48
C ALA A 136 8.20 50.75 21.07
#